data_AF-A0A2E3PMC1-F1
#
_entry.id   AF-A0A2E3PMC1-F1
#
_cell.length_a   1.000
_cell.length_b   1.000
_cell.length_c   1.000
_cell.angle_alpha   90.00
_cell.angle_beta   90.00
_cell.angle_gamma   90.00
#
_symmetry.space_group_name_H-M   'P 1'
#
loop_
_entity.id
_entity.type
_entity.pdbx_description
1 polymer ?
#
loop_
_entity_poly.entity_id
_entity_poly.type
_entity_poly.pdbx_seq_one_letter_code
_entity_poly.pdbx_strand_id
1 'polypeptide(L)'
;MTQRTYATPPAGLPPQSDRPAGPTGRARFTEAYAVIPRTTMRDIVTSALPYWDDARAWILARPMTGFAETFSQYIMEVAPGGGSDTPESDPQAQAALFVVEGTATLTVGGQTHQLAPGGFAYLPPASKWTLHN
;
A
#
# COMPACT_ATOMS: atom_id res chain seq x y z
N MET A 1 -4.24 21.51 -16.44
CA MET A 1 -4.89 20.63 -15.45
C MET A 1 -4.14 20.76 -14.14
N THR A 2 -4.83 20.91 -13.02
CA THR A 2 -4.18 21.03 -11.71
C THR A 2 -3.52 19.71 -11.32
N GLN A 3 -2.21 19.70 -11.12
CA GLN A 3 -1.49 18.53 -10.69
C GLN A 3 -1.91 18.17 -9.26
N ARG A 4 -2.54 17.02 -9.07
CA ARG A 4 -2.90 16.51 -7.75
C ARG A 4 -1.69 15.84 -7.13
N THR A 5 -1.46 16.11 -5.85
CA THR A 5 -0.41 15.47 -5.05
C THR A 5 -1.05 14.48 -4.09
N TYR A 6 -0.46 13.29 -3.97
CA TYR A 6 -0.91 12.24 -3.06
C TYR A 6 0.14 12.04 -1.97
N ALA A 7 -0.29 11.70 -0.76
CA ALA A 7 0.63 11.50 0.36
C ALA A 7 1.28 10.12 0.29
N THR A 8 2.58 10.05 0.58
CA THR A 8 3.34 8.81 0.69
C THR A 8 3.84 8.57 2.13
N PRO A 9 4.20 7.32 2.47
CA PRO A 9 4.81 6.99 3.75
C PRO A 9 6.04 7.88 4.00
N PRO A 10 6.20 8.45 5.21
CA PRO A 10 7.39 9.21 5.54
C PRO A 10 8.66 8.34 5.55
N ALA A 11 8.50 7.00 5.68
CA ALA A 11 9.59 6.03 5.67
C ALA A 11 10.70 6.41 6.69
N GLY A 12 11.90 5.86 6.51
CA GLY A 12 13.08 6.21 7.28
C GLY A 12 12.94 5.96 8.77
N LEU A 13 13.85 6.58 9.53
CA LEU A 13 13.75 6.70 10.98
C LEU A 13 13.58 8.18 11.35
N PRO A 14 12.62 8.51 12.23
CA PRO A 14 12.50 9.89 12.71
C PRO A 14 13.75 10.28 13.52
N PRO A 15 14.14 11.56 13.51
CA PRO A 15 15.23 12.04 14.36
C PRO A 15 14.88 11.85 15.84
N GLN A 16 15.88 11.65 16.70
CA GLN A 16 15.67 11.46 18.14
C GLN A 16 14.98 12.67 18.82
N SER A 17 15.10 13.86 18.22
CA SER A 17 14.42 15.09 18.65
C SER A 17 12.93 15.12 18.33
N ASP A 18 12.46 14.22 17.46
CA ASP A 18 11.05 14.11 17.12
C ASP A 18 10.26 13.66 18.35
N ARG A 19 9.15 14.33 18.64
CA ARG A 19 8.29 14.00 19.78
C ARG A 19 6.99 13.41 19.23
N PRO A 20 6.83 12.07 19.26
CA PRO A 20 5.62 11.41 18.76
C PRO A 20 4.31 11.87 19.44
N ALA A 21 4.42 12.54 20.60
CA ALA A 21 3.31 12.98 21.43
C ALA A 21 2.60 14.28 20.97
N GLY A 22 2.98 14.87 19.82
CA GLY A 22 2.26 16.00 19.22
C GLY A 22 0.82 15.64 18.77
N PRO A 23 -0.05 16.63 18.48
CA PRO A 23 -1.46 16.39 18.13
C PRO A 23 -1.66 15.45 16.94
N THR A 24 -0.71 15.41 16.01
CA THR A 24 -0.75 14.64 14.76
C THR A 24 -0.08 13.27 14.85
N GLY A 25 0.59 12.95 15.96
CA GLY A 25 1.38 11.71 16.12
C GLY A 25 0.74 10.66 17.03
N ARG A 26 -0.44 10.93 17.60
CA ARG A 26 -1.06 10.05 18.59
C ARG A 26 -1.95 9.01 17.93
N ALA A 27 -1.59 7.74 18.12
CA ALA A 27 -2.51 6.65 17.90
C ALA A 27 -3.67 6.72 18.91
N ARG A 28 -4.88 6.39 18.46
CA ARG A 28 -6.06 6.32 19.33
C ARG A 28 -6.80 5.04 19.01
N PHE A 29 -7.19 4.31 20.05
CA PHE A 29 -8.09 3.17 19.93
C PHE A 29 -9.23 3.37 20.92
N THR A 30 -10.45 3.19 20.44
CA THR A 30 -11.67 3.24 21.21
C THR A 30 -12.54 2.06 20.81
N GLU A 31 -13.63 1.84 21.53
CA GLU A 31 -14.62 0.82 21.16
C GLU A 31 -15.31 1.13 19.81
N ALA A 32 -15.30 2.39 19.37
CA ALA A 32 -15.99 2.83 18.16
C ALA A 32 -15.07 3.02 16.95
N TYR A 33 -13.77 3.32 17.16
CA TYR A 33 -12.83 3.62 16.09
C TYR A 33 -11.36 3.55 16.51
N ALA A 34 -10.50 3.43 15.49
CA ALA A 34 -9.05 3.53 15.60
C ALA A 34 -8.49 4.67 14.72
N VAL A 35 -7.41 5.31 15.18
CA VAL A 35 -6.60 6.27 14.42
C VAL A 35 -5.16 5.80 14.45
N ILE A 36 -4.62 5.54 13.26
CA ILE A 36 -3.23 5.12 13.06
C ILE A 36 -2.51 6.25 12.30
N PRO A 37 -1.64 7.03 12.97
CA PRO A 37 -0.94 8.14 12.34
C PRO A 37 0.07 7.67 11.29
N ARG A 38 0.28 8.44 10.22
CA ARG A 38 1.29 8.12 9.18
C ARG A 38 2.71 7.92 9.72
N THR A 39 3.01 8.43 10.92
CA THR A 39 4.31 8.29 11.57
C THR A 39 4.64 6.85 11.95
N THR A 40 3.65 5.94 11.93
CA THR A 40 3.88 4.49 12.10
C THR A 40 4.51 3.85 10.86
N MET A 41 4.42 4.49 9.69
CA MET A 41 4.92 3.94 8.44
C MET A 41 6.43 4.23 8.29
N ARG A 42 7.25 3.41 8.96
CA ARG A 42 8.73 3.49 9.02
C ARG A 42 9.39 2.29 8.36
N ASP A 43 10.66 2.41 8.01
CA ASP A 43 11.39 1.35 7.28
C ASP A 43 11.46 0.03 8.06
N ILE A 44 11.62 0.11 9.39
CA ILE A 44 11.81 -1.07 10.24
C ILE A 44 10.52 -1.88 10.49
N VAL A 45 9.37 -1.45 9.97
CA VAL A 45 8.08 -2.15 10.12
C VAL A 45 7.49 -2.61 8.79
N THR A 46 8.24 -2.51 7.70
CA THR A 46 7.77 -3.02 6.41
C THR A 46 7.73 -4.55 6.39
N SER A 47 6.79 -5.08 5.63
CA SER A 47 6.68 -6.50 5.32
C SER A 47 7.17 -6.78 3.91
N ALA A 48 7.80 -7.94 3.73
CA ALA A 48 8.03 -8.54 2.42
C ALA A 48 6.84 -9.43 2.08
N LEU A 49 6.39 -9.39 0.82
CA LEU A 49 5.33 -10.26 0.32
C LEU A 49 5.94 -11.37 -0.55
N PRO A 50 5.44 -12.61 -0.48
CA PRO A 50 5.86 -13.65 -1.41
C PRO A 50 5.64 -13.23 -2.86
N TYR A 51 6.56 -13.63 -3.75
CA TYR A 51 6.50 -13.36 -5.19
C TYR A 51 6.58 -11.89 -5.60
N TRP A 52 7.01 -11.01 -4.71
CA TRP A 52 7.32 -9.63 -5.01
C TRP A 52 8.82 -9.40 -4.92
N ASP A 53 9.41 -8.96 -6.03
CA ASP A 53 10.83 -8.63 -6.14
C ASP A 53 11.05 -7.14 -5.90
N ASP A 54 12.12 -6.81 -5.15
CA ASP A 54 12.54 -5.44 -4.82
C ASP A 54 11.40 -4.52 -4.37
N ALA A 55 10.51 -5.05 -3.53
CA ALA A 55 9.36 -4.34 -3.01
C ALA A 55 9.23 -4.46 -1.48
N ARG A 56 8.60 -3.45 -0.88
CA ARG A 56 8.29 -3.42 0.55
C ARG A 56 6.89 -2.86 0.78
N ALA A 57 6.21 -3.38 1.80
CA ALA A 57 4.82 -3.03 2.09
C ALA A 57 4.61 -2.58 3.53
N TRP A 58 3.85 -1.51 3.74
CA TRP A 58 3.23 -1.17 5.02
C TRP A 58 1.82 -1.74 5.05
N ILE A 59 1.55 -2.66 5.97
CA ILE A 59 0.25 -3.33 6.09
C ILE A 59 -0.68 -2.51 7.00
N LEU A 60 -1.88 -2.22 6.49
CA LEU A 60 -2.99 -1.57 7.16
C LEU A 60 -4.19 -2.51 7.12
N ALA A 61 -4.22 -3.48 8.04
CA ALA A 61 -5.29 -4.45 8.17
C ALA A 61 -5.62 -4.68 9.64
N ARG A 62 -6.85 -5.13 9.92
CA ARG A 62 -7.35 -5.45 11.28
C ARG A 62 -7.05 -4.35 12.31
N PRO A 63 -7.46 -3.08 12.08
CA PRO A 63 -7.17 -1.99 13.01
C PRO A 63 -7.89 -2.11 14.36
N MET A 64 -8.92 -2.97 14.46
CA MET A 64 -9.65 -3.27 15.69
C MET A 64 -9.94 -4.78 15.75
N THR A 65 -10.18 -5.29 16.95
CA THR A 65 -10.64 -6.67 17.15
C THR A 65 -12.08 -6.86 16.68
N GLY A 66 -12.44 -8.06 16.24
CA GLY A 66 -13.80 -8.39 15.78
C GLY A 66 -13.93 -8.28 14.26
N PHE A 67 -14.96 -7.59 13.78
CA PHE A 67 -15.34 -7.57 12.36
C PHE A 67 -14.46 -6.61 11.52
N ALA A 68 -13.17 -6.89 11.44
CA ALA A 68 -12.16 -6.07 10.75
C ALA A 68 -11.25 -6.88 9.82
N GLU A 69 -11.74 -8.02 9.33
CA GLU A 69 -10.98 -9.00 8.53
C GLU A 69 -11.45 -9.08 7.08
N THR A 70 -12.44 -8.26 6.69
CA THR A 70 -13.00 -8.24 5.33
C THR A 70 -12.06 -7.63 4.29
N PHE A 71 -11.20 -6.70 4.70
CA PHE A 71 -10.29 -5.99 3.81
C PHE A 71 -8.88 -5.95 4.39
N SER A 72 -7.90 -5.97 3.49
CA SER A 72 -6.53 -5.60 3.77
C SER A 72 -6.11 -4.46 2.85
N GLN A 73 -5.45 -3.45 3.42
CA GLN A 73 -4.84 -2.38 2.65
C GLN A 73 -3.33 -2.45 2.81
N TYR A 74 -2.60 -2.32 1.71
CA TYR A 74 -1.15 -2.21 1.73
C TYR A 74 -0.75 -0.90 1.06
N ILE A 75 0.24 -0.21 1.63
CA ILE A 75 0.97 0.81 0.90
C ILE A 75 2.27 0.16 0.46
N MET A 76 2.46 0.02 -0.86
CA MET A 76 3.60 -0.67 -1.44
C MET A 76 4.55 0.32 -2.09
N GLU A 77 5.83 0.11 -1.87
CA GLU A 77 6.91 0.73 -2.62
C GLU A 77 7.61 -0.37 -3.41
N VAL A 78 7.67 -0.20 -4.72
CA VAL A 78 8.31 -1.12 -5.67
C VAL A 78 9.50 -0.37 -6.24
N ALA A 79 10.72 -0.85 -6.02
CA ALA A 79 11.92 -0.20 -6.52
C ALA A 79 12.06 -0.38 -8.04
N PRO A 80 12.94 0.39 -8.72
CA PRO A 80 13.17 0.23 -10.16
C PRO A 80 13.58 -1.21 -10.51
N GLY A 81 12.89 -1.83 -11.47
CA GLY A 81 13.11 -3.23 -11.84
C GLY A 81 12.44 -4.26 -10.92
N GLY A 82 11.79 -3.81 -9.84
CA GLY A 82 10.94 -4.63 -8.99
C GLY A 82 9.54 -4.83 -9.54
N GLY A 83 8.80 -5.76 -8.95
CA GLY A 83 7.46 -6.11 -9.41
C GLY A 83 7.01 -7.49 -8.96
N SER A 84 5.98 -7.99 -9.62
CA SER A 84 5.45 -9.33 -9.42
C SER A 84 4.69 -9.83 -10.64
N ASP A 85 4.95 -11.08 -11.00
CA ASP A 85 4.17 -11.82 -12.02
C ASP A 85 3.02 -12.63 -11.42
N THR A 86 3.02 -12.85 -10.10
CA THR A 86 1.96 -13.56 -9.37
C THR A 86 1.61 -12.84 -8.07
N PRO A 87 1.11 -11.60 -8.14
CA PRO A 87 0.95 -10.72 -6.98
C PRO A 87 -0.17 -11.15 -6.03
N GLU A 88 -1.22 -11.79 -6.54
CA GLU A 88 -2.33 -12.31 -5.76
C GLU A 88 -2.38 -13.83 -5.86
N SER A 89 -2.31 -14.50 -4.70
CA SER A 89 -2.30 -15.96 -4.61
C SER A 89 -3.68 -16.55 -4.29
N ASP A 90 -4.58 -15.75 -3.73
CA ASP A 90 -5.94 -16.18 -3.43
C ASP A 90 -6.83 -16.01 -4.68
N PRO A 91 -7.37 -17.09 -5.26
CA PRO A 91 -8.23 -16.99 -6.44
C PRO A 91 -9.56 -16.25 -6.18
N GLN A 92 -9.96 -16.08 -4.92
CA GLN A 92 -11.18 -15.35 -4.54
C GLN A 92 -10.92 -13.87 -4.23
N ALA A 93 -9.65 -13.49 -4.05
CA ALA A 93 -9.30 -12.12 -3.69
C ALA A 93 -9.52 -11.15 -4.86
N GLN A 94 -9.95 -9.95 -4.49
CA GLN A 94 -10.13 -8.82 -5.38
C GLN A 94 -9.12 -7.75 -5.01
N ALA A 95 -8.57 -7.07 -6.01
CA ALA A 95 -7.60 -6.01 -5.78
C ALA A 95 -8.08 -4.68 -6.37
N ALA A 96 -7.74 -3.60 -5.67
CA ALA A 96 -7.87 -2.24 -6.17
C ALA A 96 -6.52 -1.56 -6.03
N LEU A 97 -5.92 -1.19 -7.16
CA LEU A 97 -4.64 -0.52 -7.23
C LEU A 97 -4.85 0.96 -7.41
N PHE A 98 -4.15 1.76 -6.62
CA PHE A 98 -4.15 3.22 -6.73
C PHE A 98 -2.72 3.75 -6.64
N VAL A 99 -2.22 4.31 -7.73
CA VAL A 99 -0.85 4.84 -7.79
C VAL A 99 -0.83 6.23 -7.19
N VAL A 100 0.01 6.44 -6.17
CA VAL A 100 0.15 7.72 -5.46
C VAL A 100 1.42 8.48 -5.86
N GLU A 101 2.45 7.77 -6.29
CA GLU A 101 3.74 8.31 -6.71
C GLU A 101 4.40 7.36 -7.73
N GLY A 102 5.29 7.88 -8.57
CA GLY A 102 5.97 7.09 -9.61
C GLY A 102 5.05 6.61 -10.72
N THR A 103 5.51 5.61 -11.46
CA THR A 103 4.74 4.93 -12.52
C THR A 103 4.86 3.43 -12.36
N ALA A 104 3.84 2.69 -12.78
CA ALA A 104 3.87 1.23 -12.80
C ALA A 104 3.24 0.71 -14.09
N THR A 105 3.74 -0.40 -14.58
CA THR A 105 3.20 -1.13 -15.73
C THR A 105 2.34 -2.28 -15.21
N LEU A 106 1.03 -2.16 -15.35
CA LEU A 106 0.05 -3.20 -15.03
C LEU A 106 -0.27 -3.99 -16.31
N THR A 107 -0.12 -5.31 -16.28
CA THR A 107 -0.66 -6.17 -17.35
C THR A 107 -1.80 -7.01 -16.80
N VAL A 108 -2.98 -6.96 -17.44
CA VAL A 108 -4.16 -7.75 -17.05
C VAL A 108 -4.98 -8.08 -18.28
N GLY A 109 -5.47 -9.32 -18.38
CA GLY A 109 -6.29 -9.75 -19.52
C GLY A 109 -5.58 -9.64 -20.88
N GLY A 110 -4.24 -9.76 -20.91
CA GLY A 110 -3.42 -9.60 -22.11
C GLY A 110 -3.21 -8.15 -22.56
N GLN A 111 -3.69 -7.17 -21.81
CA GLN A 111 -3.49 -5.74 -22.08
C GLN A 111 -2.52 -5.14 -21.08
N THR A 112 -1.68 -4.23 -21.57
CA THR A 112 -0.72 -3.49 -20.75
C THR A 112 -1.20 -2.06 -20.57
N HIS A 113 -1.18 -1.60 -19.32
CA HIS A 113 -1.62 -0.29 -18.88
C HIS A 113 -0.51 0.39 -18.09
N GLN A 114 -0.13 1.60 -18.49
CA GLN A 114 0.78 2.42 -17.72
C GLN A 114 -0.01 3.25 -16.71
N LEU A 115 0.23 3.02 -15.43
CA LEU A 115 -0.39 3.74 -14.32
C LEU A 115 0.58 4.83 -13.83
N ALA A 116 0.10 6.06 -13.76
CA ALA A 116 0.79 7.22 -13.19
C ALA A 116 0.04 7.70 -11.94
N PRO A 117 0.53 8.70 -11.18
CA PRO A 117 -0.15 9.15 -9.96
C PRO A 117 -1.59 9.57 -10.24
N GLY A 118 -2.53 9.02 -9.46
CA GLY A 118 -3.97 9.15 -9.66
C GLY A 118 -4.60 8.06 -10.55
N GLY A 119 -3.77 7.20 -11.15
CA GLY A 119 -4.20 6.01 -11.88
C GLY A 119 -4.84 4.98 -10.94
N PHE A 120 -5.96 4.43 -11.37
CA PHE A 120 -6.72 3.44 -10.62
C PHE A 120 -7.01 2.22 -11.50
N ALA A 121 -6.87 1.04 -10.92
CA ALA A 121 -7.27 -0.21 -11.56
C ALA A 121 -8.02 -1.08 -10.56
N TYR A 122 -9.18 -1.59 -10.97
CA TYR A 122 -9.91 -2.62 -10.23
C TYR A 122 -9.71 -3.97 -10.92
N LEU A 123 -9.42 -4.99 -10.11
CA LEU A 123 -9.08 -6.32 -10.54
C LEU A 123 -10.08 -7.29 -9.89
N PRO A 124 -11.04 -7.83 -10.66
CA PRO A 124 -11.99 -8.84 -10.20
C PRO A 124 -11.29 -10.12 -9.67
N PRO A 125 -12.02 -11.00 -8.97
CA PRO A 125 -11.47 -12.28 -8.50
C PRO A 125 -10.86 -13.10 -9.64
N ALA A 126 -9.79 -13.83 -9.35
CA ALA A 126 -9.05 -14.66 -10.30
C ALA A 126 -8.52 -13.91 -11.54
N SER A 127 -8.47 -12.59 -11.51
CA SER A 127 -7.79 -11.81 -12.55
C SER A 127 -6.31 -12.20 -12.56
N LYS A 128 -5.82 -12.68 -13.70
CA LYS A 128 -4.38 -12.87 -13.90
C LYS A 128 -3.76 -11.53 -14.25
N TRP A 129 -3.01 -10.95 -13.32
CA TRP A 129 -2.36 -9.66 -13.51
C TRP A 129 -0.91 -9.70 -13.03
N THR A 130 -0.09 -8.85 -13.63
CA THR A 130 1.31 -8.62 -13.25
C THR A 130 1.52 -7.13 -13.08
N LEU A 131 2.49 -6.74 -12.24
CA LEU A 131 2.85 -5.34 -12.05
C LEU A 131 4.35 -5.19 -11.92
N HIS A 132 4.91 -4.25 -12.67
CA HIS A 132 6.35 -3.95 -12.68
C HIS A 132 6.58 -2.45 -12.66
N ASN A 133 7.66 -2.02 -12.00
CA ASN A 133 8.13 -0.62 -12.03
C ASN A 133 9.14 -0.41 -13.16
#